data_AF-A0A1W5XJA7-F1
#
_entry.id   AF-A0A1W5XJA7-F1
#
_cell.length_a   1.000
_cell.length_b   1.000
_cell.length_c   1.000
_cell.angle_alpha   90.00
_cell.angle_beta   90.00
_cell.angle_gamma   90.00
#
_symmetry.space_group_name_H-M   'P 1'
#
loop_
_entity.id
_entity.type
_entity.pdbx_description
1 polymer ?
#
loop_
_entity_poly.entity_id
_entity_poly.type
_entity_poly.pdbx_seq_one_letter_code
_entity_poly.pdbx_strand_id
1 'polypeptide(L)'
;MFLSLSTSAWILIAAGATVFNLAAMQWIIQIPKYRKKQFWLPVIGAVCVGARGVAESHAWADTLYLYAATMVMFPLLLAPVRGQITRDYYRWVEDPTTRTSKAAMAWLVTSLTIMLVVIGVVWMIGRKAGA
;
A
#
# COMPACT_ATOMS: atom_id res chain seq x y z
N MET A 1 16.91 8.48 12.75
CA MET A 1 17.23 7.13 12.23
C MET A 1 16.01 6.58 11.51
N PHE A 2 16.18 5.62 10.61
CA PHE A 2 15.11 4.84 10.01
C PHE A 2 15.58 3.37 10.13
N LEU A 3 15.46 2.85 11.34
CA LEU A 3 15.86 1.48 11.70
C LEU A 3 17.33 1.11 11.39
N SER A 4 18.29 2.04 11.46
CA SER A 4 19.74 1.84 11.22
C SER A 4 20.17 1.47 9.78
N LEU A 5 19.26 1.48 8.82
CA LEU A 5 19.60 1.22 7.42
C LEU A 5 20.19 2.47 6.75
N SER A 6 20.69 2.33 5.52
CA SER A 6 21.11 3.47 4.67
C SER A 6 19.98 3.88 3.72
N THR A 7 20.01 5.11 3.19
CA THR A 7 19.01 5.57 2.21
C THR A 7 19.01 4.68 0.98
N SER A 8 20.20 4.22 0.54
CA SER A 8 20.35 3.25 -0.53
C SER A 8 19.65 1.93 -0.23
N ALA A 9 19.73 1.42 1.00
CA ALA A 9 18.98 0.23 1.40
C ALA A 9 17.45 0.46 1.33
N TRP A 10 16.95 1.64 1.69
CA TRP A 10 15.52 1.94 1.55
C TRP A 10 15.06 2.16 0.13
N ILE A 11 15.92 2.66 -0.75
CA ILE A 11 15.62 2.70 -2.19
C ILE A 11 15.41 1.27 -2.69
N LEU A 12 16.29 0.33 -2.31
CA LEU A 12 16.15 -1.09 -2.68
C LEU A 12 14.87 -1.71 -2.09
N ILE A 13 14.57 -1.46 -0.81
CA ILE A 13 13.34 -1.94 -0.17
C ILE A 13 12.09 -1.35 -0.86
N ALA A 14 12.09 -0.06 -1.16
CA ALA A 14 10.99 0.61 -1.87
C ALA A 14 10.81 0.03 -3.29
N ALA A 15 11.90 -0.24 -4.00
CA ALA A 15 11.86 -0.89 -5.31
C ALA A 15 11.28 -2.32 -5.19
N GLY A 16 11.78 -3.12 -4.25
CA GLY A 16 11.26 -4.46 -3.98
C GLY A 16 9.77 -4.46 -3.60
N ALA A 17 9.36 -3.55 -2.71
CA ALA A 17 7.97 -3.35 -2.32
C ALA A 17 7.09 -2.94 -3.50
N THR A 18 7.62 -2.14 -4.44
CA THR A 18 6.93 -1.76 -5.67
C THR A 18 6.69 -2.96 -6.58
N VAL A 19 7.74 -3.76 -6.83
CA VAL A 19 7.62 -4.97 -7.66
C VAL A 19 6.66 -5.97 -7.02
N PHE A 20 6.78 -6.18 -5.70
CA PHE A 20 5.86 -7.00 -4.93
C PHE A 20 4.42 -6.51 -5.04
N ASN A 21 4.19 -5.20 -4.84
CA ASN A 21 2.86 -4.60 -4.96
C ASN A 21 2.30 -4.82 -6.36
N LEU A 22 3.06 -4.52 -7.41
CA LEU A 22 2.62 -4.71 -8.79
C LEU A 22 2.21 -6.17 -9.05
N ALA A 23 3.08 -7.13 -8.74
CA ALA A 23 2.81 -8.54 -8.93
C ALA A 23 1.57 -9.01 -8.14
N ALA A 24 1.49 -8.63 -6.87
CA ALA A 24 0.37 -8.98 -6.01
C ALA A 24 -0.93 -8.34 -6.50
N MET A 25 -0.93 -7.06 -6.87
CA MET A 25 -2.11 -6.36 -7.36
C MET A 25 -2.60 -6.90 -8.71
N GLN A 26 -1.71 -7.34 -9.59
CA GLN A 26 -2.09 -8.06 -10.82
C GLN A 26 -2.84 -9.36 -10.51
N TRP A 27 -2.45 -10.08 -9.45
CA TRP A 27 -3.08 -11.32 -9.01
C TRP A 27 -4.36 -11.10 -8.20
N ILE A 28 -4.43 -10.03 -7.41
CA ILE A 28 -5.58 -9.68 -6.57
C ILE A 28 -6.73 -9.13 -7.41
N ILE A 29 -6.45 -8.20 -8.33
CA ILE A 29 -7.49 -7.57 -9.13
C ILE A 29 -7.88 -8.51 -10.27
N GLN A 30 -9.07 -9.10 -10.16
CA GLN A 30 -9.61 -10.00 -11.17
C GLN A 30 -10.40 -9.26 -12.26
N ILE A 31 -10.70 -7.97 -12.07
CA ILE A 31 -11.47 -7.16 -13.02
C ILE A 31 -10.53 -6.56 -14.09
N PRO A 32 -10.65 -6.96 -15.37
CA PRO A 32 -9.67 -6.59 -16.41
C PRO A 32 -9.49 -5.08 -16.60
N LYS A 33 -10.58 -4.30 -16.49
CA LYS A 33 -10.58 -2.83 -16.62
C LYS A 33 -9.69 -2.14 -15.60
N TYR A 34 -9.61 -2.67 -14.38
CA TYR A 34 -8.85 -2.05 -13.28
C TYR A 34 -7.45 -2.63 -13.13
N ARG A 35 -7.22 -3.86 -13.61
CA ARG A 35 -5.92 -4.53 -13.54
C ARG A 35 -4.81 -3.74 -14.24
N LYS A 36 -5.06 -3.19 -15.43
CA LYS A 36 -4.08 -2.34 -16.14
C LYS A 36 -3.87 -0.98 -15.49
N LYS A 37 -4.86 -0.47 -14.76
CA LYS A 37 -4.74 0.84 -14.09
C LYS A 37 -3.80 0.80 -12.89
N GLN A 38 -3.53 -0.38 -12.33
CA GLN A 38 -2.66 -0.52 -11.15
C GLN A 38 -1.21 -0.11 -11.41
N PHE A 39 -0.74 -0.18 -12.66
CA PHE A 39 0.61 0.27 -13.00
C PHE A 39 0.83 1.78 -12.74
N TRP A 40 -0.24 2.58 -12.72
CA TRP A 40 -0.14 4.01 -12.43
C TRP A 40 0.09 4.33 -10.97
N LEU A 41 -0.37 3.49 -10.04
CA LEU A 41 -0.29 3.79 -8.61
C LEU A 41 1.16 3.89 -8.11
N PRO A 42 2.07 2.96 -8.45
CA PRO A 42 3.48 3.11 -8.09
C PRO A 42 4.16 4.27 -8.80
N VAL A 43 3.76 4.61 -10.03
CA VAL A 43 4.30 5.77 -10.75
C VAL A 43 3.96 7.07 -10.00
N ILE A 44 2.68 7.25 -9.65
CA ILE A 44 2.23 8.40 -8.86
C ILE A 44 2.95 8.43 -7.51
N GLY A 45 3.02 7.29 -6.82
CA GLY A 45 3.72 7.18 -5.55
C GLY A 45 5.20 7.55 -5.65
N ALA A 46 5.90 7.08 -6.67
CA ALA A 46 7.31 7.40 -6.92
C ALA A 46 7.51 8.89 -7.21
N VAL A 47 6.61 9.52 -7.98
CA VAL A 47 6.65 10.97 -8.23
C VAL A 47 6.44 11.76 -6.94
N CYS A 48 5.46 11.40 -6.12
CA CYS A 48 5.21 12.07 -4.84
C CYS A 48 6.39 11.93 -3.86
N VAL A 49 6.97 10.73 -3.77
CA VAL A 49 8.17 10.48 -2.97
C VAL A 49 9.36 11.27 -3.49
N GLY A 50 9.57 11.26 -4.81
CA GLY A 50 10.65 11.99 -5.46
C GLY A 50 10.54 13.50 -5.23
N ALA A 51 9.36 14.08 -5.44
CA ALA A 51 9.11 15.49 -5.22
C ALA A 51 9.34 15.89 -3.75
N ARG A 52 8.87 15.08 -2.80
CA ARG A 52 9.10 15.33 -1.38
C ARG A 52 10.57 15.22 -1.01
N GLY A 53 11.28 14.22 -1.51
CA GLY A 53 12.69 14.05 -1.22
C GLY A 53 13.58 15.15 -1.81
N VAL A 54 13.16 15.77 -2.93
CA VAL A 54 13.80 16.98 -3.47
C VAL A 54 13.53 18.19 -2.57
N ALA A 55 12.31 18.34 -2.03
CA ALA A 55 11.95 19.45 -1.14
C ALA A 55 12.54 19.33 0.28
N GLU A 56 12.67 18.11 0.81
CA GLU A 56 13.13 17.80 2.17
C GLU A 56 14.16 16.67 2.14
N SER A 57 15.39 16.97 1.71
CA SER A 57 16.46 15.96 1.51
C SER A 57 16.84 15.19 2.80
N HIS A 58 16.62 15.75 3.98
CA HIS A 58 16.87 15.04 5.24
C HIS A 58 15.79 14.00 5.60
N ALA A 59 14.66 13.98 4.87
CA ALA A 59 13.51 13.10 5.12
C ALA A 59 13.42 11.91 4.16
N TRP A 60 14.43 11.67 3.32
CA TRP A 60 14.38 10.63 2.28
C TRP A 60 14.02 9.25 2.81
N ALA A 61 14.68 8.82 3.87
CA ALA A 61 14.54 7.45 4.33
C ALA A 61 13.23 7.21 5.11
N ASP A 62 12.75 8.20 5.86
CA ASP A 62 11.40 8.20 6.44
C ASP A 62 10.33 8.13 5.34
N THR A 63 10.52 8.90 4.26
CA THR A 63 9.60 8.94 3.13
C THR A 63 9.58 7.61 2.37
N LEU A 64 10.76 7.01 2.14
CA LEU A 64 10.90 5.70 1.51
C LEU A 64 10.32 4.57 2.38
N TYR A 65 10.45 4.67 3.71
CA TYR A 65 9.78 3.77 4.64
C TYR A 65 8.26 3.82 4.48
N LEU A 66 7.66 5.01 4.56
CA LEU A 66 6.22 5.18 4.45
C LEU A 66 5.71 4.72 3.08
N TYR A 67 6.47 4.99 2.02
CA TYR A 67 6.17 4.50 0.68
C TYR A 67 6.18 2.96 0.62
N ALA A 68 7.26 2.32 1.08
CA ALA A 68 7.38 0.87 1.06
C ALA A 68 6.28 0.20 1.91
N ALA A 69 6.01 0.74 3.09
CA ALA A 69 4.95 0.27 3.97
C ALA A 69 3.57 0.35 3.29
N THR A 70 3.29 1.45 2.59
CA THR A 70 2.05 1.63 1.82
C THR A 70 1.95 0.61 0.68
N MET A 71 3.04 0.37 -0.04
CA MET A 71 3.09 -0.62 -1.12
C MET A 71 2.83 -2.04 -0.63
N VAL A 72 3.29 -2.40 0.56
CA VAL A 72 3.04 -3.73 1.15
C VAL A 72 1.64 -3.84 1.78
N MET A 73 1.14 -2.74 2.37
CA MET A 73 -0.16 -2.72 3.04
C MET A 73 -1.32 -3.08 2.12
N PHE A 74 -1.39 -2.50 0.91
CA PHE A 74 -2.52 -2.73 0.00
C PHE A 74 -2.71 -4.20 -0.40
N PRO A 75 -1.67 -4.94 -0.82
CA PRO A 75 -1.77 -6.38 -1.07
C PRO A 75 -2.28 -7.18 0.11
N LEU A 76 -1.78 -6.90 1.32
CA LEU A 76 -2.17 -7.64 2.53
C LEU A 76 -3.63 -7.39 2.90
N LEU A 77 -4.09 -6.16 2.71
CA LEU A 77 -5.46 -5.75 2.98
C LEU A 77 -6.45 -6.38 1.97
N LEU A 78 -6.07 -6.43 0.69
CA LEU A 78 -6.98 -6.83 -0.40
C LEU A 78 -6.93 -8.33 -0.73
N ALA A 79 -5.79 -9.00 -0.58
CA ALA A 79 -5.63 -10.40 -1.00
C ALA A 79 -6.64 -11.37 -0.36
N PRO A 80 -6.91 -11.32 0.96
CA PRO A 80 -7.81 -12.28 1.61
C PRO A 80 -9.27 -12.16 1.13
N VAL A 81 -9.68 -10.96 0.72
CA VAL A 81 -11.05 -10.64 0.32
C VAL A 81 -11.23 -10.46 -1.18
N ARG A 82 -10.19 -10.72 -1.99
CA ARG A 82 -10.18 -10.47 -3.44
C ARG A 82 -11.36 -11.08 -4.21
N GLY A 83 -11.76 -12.29 -3.82
CA GLY A 83 -12.89 -12.99 -4.44
C GLY A 83 -14.23 -12.35 -4.09
N GLN A 84 -14.38 -11.89 -2.84
CA GLN A 84 -15.59 -11.19 -2.40
C GLN A 84 -15.70 -9.83 -3.10
N ILE A 85 -14.62 -9.06 -3.20
CA ILE A 85 -14.59 -7.78 -3.93
C ILE A 85 -15.00 -7.98 -5.39
N THR A 86 -14.44 -9.00 -6.05
CA THR A 86 -14.74 -9.28 -7.46
C THR A 86 -16.20 -9.69 -7.66
N ARG A 87 -16.72 -10.58 -6.80
CA ARG A 87 -18.12 -11.01 -6.84
C ARG A 87 -19.07 -9.84 -6.59
N ASP A 88 -18.79 -9.04 -5.58
CA ASP A 88 -19.64 -7.91 -5.19
C ASP A 88 -19.62 -6.83 -6.29
N TYR A 89 -18.50 -6.64 -6.99
CA TYR A 89 -18.44 -5.78 -8.18
C TYR A 89 -19.39 -6.23 -9.28
N TYR A 90 -19.40 -7.51 -9.66
CA TYR A 90 -20.28 -7.99 -10.73
C TYR A 90 -21.76 -7.92 -10.34
N ARG A 91 -22.09 -8.22 -9.08
CA ARG A 91 -23.45 -8.02 -8.54
C ARG A 91 -23.89 -6.56 -8.62
N TRP A 92 -22.99 -5.64 -8.31
CA TRP A 92 -23.27 -4.21 -8.40
C TRP A 92 -23.44 -3.72 -9.84
N VAL A 93 -22.71 -4.31 -10.80
CA VAL A 93 -22.89 -4.02 -12.23
C VAL A 93 -24.26 -4.49 -12.74
N GLU A 94 -24.77 -5.62 -12.24
CA GLU A 94 -26.09 -6.14 -12.58
C GLU A 94 -27.22 -5.37 -11.89
N ASP A 95 -27.07 -5.11 -10.59
CA ASP A 95 -28.02 -4.35 -9.77
C ASP A 95 -27.27 -3.37 -8.83
N PRO A 96 -27.31 -2.07 -9.11
CA PRO A 96 -26.63 -1.05 -8.33
C PRO A 96 -27.12 -0.90 -6.88
N THR A 97 -28.25 -1.52 -6.53
CA THR A 97 -28.80 -1.51 -5.16
C THR A 97 -28.19 -2.60 -4.27
N THR A 98 -27.40 -3.50 -4.85
CA THR A 98 -26.75 -4.58 -4.10
C THR A 98 -25.73 -4.04 -3.10
N ARG A 99 -25.80 -4.57 -1.87
CA ARG A 99 -24.90 -4.17 -0.78
C ARG A 99 -23.61 -4.98 -0.81
N THR A 100 -22.50 -4.32 -0.47
CA THR A 100 -21.19 -4.94 -0.31
C THR A 100 -21.19 -5.96 0.84
N SER A 101 -20.34 -6.99 0.74
CA SER A 101 -20.10 -7.95 1.81
C SER A 101 -19.67 -7.27 3.10
N LYS A 102 -20.50 -7.39 4.15
CA LYS A 102 -20.17 -6.88 5.50
C LYS A 102 -18.89 -7.49 6.05
N ALA A 103 -18.63 -8.77 5.75
CA ALA A 103 -17.43 -9.47 6.19
C ALA A 103 -16.18 -8.92 5.48
N ALA A 104 -16.25 -8.67 4.17
CA ALA A 104 -15.16 -8.03 3.45
C ALA A 104 -14.91 -6.62 4.00
N MET A 105 -15.96 -5.85 4.21
CA MET A 105 -15.84 -4.49 4.75
C MET A 105 -15.21 -4.50 6.15
N ALA A 106 -15.68 -5.38 7.04
CA ALA A 106 -15.10 -5.54 8.38
C ALA A 106 -13.62 -5.91 8.33
N TRP A 107 -13.23 -6.84 7.44
CA TRP A 107 -11.83 -7.19 7.23
C TRP A 107 -11.01 -6.00 6.77
N LEU A 108 -11.47 -5.27 5.74
CA LEU A 108 -10.77 -4.12 5.18
C LEU A 108 -10.56 -3.03 6.24
N VAL A 109 -11.62 -2.66 6.98
CA VAL A 109 -11.53 -1.62 8.01
C VAL A 109 -10.63 -2.04 9.16
N THR A 110 -10.77 -3.28 9.65
CA THR A 110 -9.99 -3.79 10.78
C THR A 110 -8.52 -3.92 10.41
N SER A 111 -8.22 -4.56 9.27
CA SER A 111 -6.85 -4.72 8.79
C SER A 111 -6.19 -3.39 8.47
N LEU A 112 -6.91 -2.44 7.86
CA LEU A 112 -6.39 -1.09 7.62
C LEU A 112 -5.98 -0.42 8.93
N THR A 113 -6.87 -0.47 9.94
CA THR A 113 -6.62 0.15 11.25
C THR A 113 -5.38 -0.47 11.90
N ILE A 114 -5.28 -1.80 11.92
CA ILE A 114 -4.12 -2.51 12.47
C ILE A 114 -2.84 -2.10 11.73
N MET A 115 -2.86 -2.09 10.40
CA MET A 115 -1.67 -1.77 9.60
C MET A 115 -1.24 -0.32 9.79
N LEU A 116 -2.17 0.64 9.84
CA LEU A 116 -1.87 2.04 10.12
C LEU A 116 -1.27 2.23 11.52
N VAL A 117 -1.78 1.52 12.53
CA VAL A 117 -1.21 1.53 13.88
C VAL A 117 0.21 0.96 13.88
N VAL A 118 0.43 -0.19 13.25
CA VAL A 118 1.76 -0.82 13.16
C VAL A 118 2.75 0.09 12.44
N ILE A 119 2.37 0.66 11.30
CA ILE A 119 3.19 1.59 10.53
C ILE A 119 3.51 2.83 11.37
N GLY A 120 2.51 3.42 12.03
CA GLY A 120 2.69 4.60 12.89
C GLY A 120 3.61 4.34 14.08
N VAL A 121 3.47 3.18 14.73
CA VAL A 121 4.33 2.77 15.86
C VAL A 121 5.77 2.57 15.38
N VAL A 122 5.99 1.82 14.30
CA VAL A 122 7.33 1.57 13.74
C VAL A 122 7.97 2.88 13.28
N TRP A 123 7.20 3.77 12.65
CA TRP A 123 7.67 5.09 12.26
C TRP A 123 8.10 5.94 13.47
N MET A 124 7.30 5.96 14.54
CA MET A 124 7.64 6.68 15.77
C MET A 124 8.91 6.11 16.41
N ILE A 125 9.04 4.78 16.50
CA ILE A 125 10.22 4.12 17.05
C ILE A 125 11.46 4.46 16.20
N GLY A 126 11.35 4.38 14.87
CA GLY A 126 12.44 4.71 13.95
C GLY A 126 12.97 6.12 14.18
N ARG A 127 12.06 7.10 14.34
CA ARG A 127 12.44 8.49 14.61
C ARG A 127 13.06 8.70 16.00
N LYS A 128 12.46 8.10 17.04
CA LYS A 128 12.95 8.24 18.43
C LYS A 128 14.32 7.58 18.66
N ALA A 129 14.63 6.49 17.97
CA ALA A 129 15.92 5.80 18.10
C ALA A 129 17.11 6.58 17.49
N GLY A 130 16.88 7.74 16.87
CA GLY A 130 17.94 8.60 16.33
C GLY A 130 17.94 10.04 16.87
N ALA A 131 17.24 10.29 17.98
CA ALA A 131 17.34 11.50 18.80
C ALA A 131 18.12 11.17 20.08
#